data_AF-A0A536X029-F1
#
_entry.id   AF-A0A536X029-F1
#
_cell.length_a   1.000
_cell.length_b   1.000
_cell.length_c   1.000
_cell.angle_alpha   90.00
_cell.angle_beta   90.00
_cell.angle_gamma   90.00
#
_symmetry.space_group_name_H-M   'P 1'
#
loop_
_entity.id
_entity.type
_entity.pdbx_description
1 polymer ?
#
loop_
_entity_poly.entity_id
_entity_poly.type
_entity_poly.pdbx_seq_one_letter_code
_entity_poly.pdbx_strand_id
1 'polypeptide(L)' 'MNSVGANDGEIKGWIDGELALHRTGVRVRDIPDIRIERVWMNVYHGGTSPAASDMHLYIDNVVIARRYIGPMRRD' A
#
# COMPACT_ATOMS: atom_id res chain seq x y z
N MET A 1 -1.38 -9.62 6.98
CA MET A 1 -0.22 -10.48 6.65
C MET A 1 -0.64 -11.93 6.79
N ASN A 2 -0.05 -12.84 6.03
CA ASN A 2 -0.37 -14.27 6.14
C ASN A 2 0.09 -14.90 7.46
N SER A 3 -0.57 -15.99 7.85
CA SER A 3 -0.04 -16.99 8.77
C SER A 3 1.21 -17.63 8.15
N VAL A 4 2.18 -18.02 8.99
CA VAL A 4 3.48 -18.55 8.54
C VAL A 4 3.26 -19.75 7.61
N GLY A 5 3.76 -19.67 6.37
CA GLY A 5 3.65 -20.72 5.36
C GLY A 5 2.29 -20.88 4.68
N ALA A 6 1.27 -20.10 5.08
CA ALA A 6 -0.07 -20.16 4.50
C ALA A 6 -0.30 -19.08 3.43
N ASN A 7 -1.26 -19.36 2.54
CA ASN A 7 -1.76 -18.42 1.54
C ASN A 7 -3.08 -17.81 2.05
N ASP A 8 -3.03 -17.06 3.15
CA ASP A 8 -4.21 -16.48 3.81
C ASP A 8 -4.06 -14.96 4.07
N GLY A 9 -3.02 -14.32 3.54
CA GLY A 9 -2.85 -12.88 3.62
C GLY A 9 -3.78 -12.13 2.68
N GLU A 10 -4.02 -10.85 3.00
CA GLU A 10 -4.81 -9.93 2.19
C GLU A 10 -4.06 -8.61 1.93
N ILE A 11 -4.33 -8.04 0.76
CA ILE A 11 -4.00 -6.65 0.39
C ILE A 11 -5.28 -6.00 -0.10
N LYS A 12 -5.63 -4.85 0.47
CA LYS A 12 -6.77 -4.03 0.06
C LYS A 12 -6.30 -2.62 -0.26
N GLY A 13 -6.86 -2.04 -1.31
CA GLY A 13 -6.58 -0.68 -1.77
C GLY A 13 -7.88 0.04 -2.08
N TRP A 14 -7.97 1.30 -1.67
CA TRP A 14 -9.14 2.14 -1.86
C TRP A 14 -8.75 3.41 -2.62
N ILE A 15 -9.64 3.86 -3.51
CA ILE A 15 -9.54 5.16 -4.19
C ILE A 15 -10.84 5.89 -3.86
N ASP A 16 -10.74 7.11 -3.32
CA ASP A 16 -11.90 7.91 -2.91
C ASP A 16 -12.89 7.17 -1.98
N GLY A 17 -12.36 6.25 -1.16
CA GLY A 17 -13.15 5.44 -0.23
C GLY A 17 -13.75 4.16 -0.83
N GLU A 18 -13.69 3.99 -2.15
CA GLU A 18 -14.20 2.80 -2.85
C GLU A 18 -13.12 1.70 -2.94
N LEU A 19 -13.51 0.44 -2.73
CA LEU A 19 -12.58 -0.70 -2.78
C LEU A 19 -12.17 -0.99 -4.24
N ALA A 20 -11.04 -0.41 -4.66
CA ALA A 20 -10.50 -0.58 -6.01
C ALA A 20 -9.67 -1.87 -6.16
N LEU A 21 -9.05 -2.35 -5.07
CA LEU A 21 -8.25 -3.57 -5.05
C LEU A 21 -8.60 -4.40 -3.84
N HIS A 22 -8.86 -5.68 -4.07
CA HIS A 22 -8.84 -6.71 -3.03
C HIS A 22 -8.15 -7.95 -3.57
N ARG A 23 -7.04 -8.33 -2.93
CA ARG A 23 -6.29 -9.54 -3.23
C ARG A 23 -6.21 -10.37 -1.96
N THR A 24 -6.73 -11.59 -2.04
CA THR A 24 -6.66 -12.60 -0.98
C THR A 24 -5.67 -13.68 -1.38
N GLY A 25 -5.28 -14.53 -0.43
CA GLY A 25 -4.36 -15.64 -0.71
C GLY A 25 -2.89 -15.22 -0.82
N VAL A 26 -2.55 -14.01 -0.38
CA VAL A 26 -1.20 -13.43 -0.50
C VAL A 26 -0.28 -14.05 0.54
N ARG A 27 0.90 -14.55 0.12
CA ARG A 27 1.95 -15.06 1.00
C ARG A 27 3.20 -14.19 0.87
N VAL A 28 3.50 -13.43 1.92
CA VAL A 28 4.64 -12.48 1.99
C VAL A 28 5.70 -12.91 3.00
N ARG A 29 5.48 -14.00 3.73
CA ARG A 29 6.46 -14.54 4.69
C ARG A 29 6.35 -16.04 4.86
N ASP A 30 7.48 -16.63 5.23
CA ASP A 30 7.65 -18.06 5.55
C ASP A 30 8.20 -18.32 6.95
N ILE A 31 8.65 -17.27 7.65
CA ILE A 31 9.15 -17.35 9.02
C ILE A 31 8.46 -16.27 9.87
N PRO A 32 8.28 -16.49 11.19
CA PRO A 32 7.54 -15.57 12.06
C PRO A 32 8.21 -14.21 12.27
N ASP A 33 9.53 -14.13 12.06
CA ASP A 33 10.32 -12.93 12.32
C ASP A 33 10.17 -11.87 11.23
N ILE A 34 9.74 -12.25 10.03
CA ILE A 34 9.37 -11.29 8.97
C ILE A 34 8.03 -10.65 9.34
N ARG A 35 8.03 -9.32 9.53
CA ARG A 35 6.87 -8.50 9.88
C ARG A 35 6.81 -7.24 9.00
N ILE A 36 5.77 -6.41 9.19
CA ILE A 36 5.73 -5.07 8.60
C ILE A 36 6.70 -4.20 9.40
N GLU A 37 7.79 -3.78 8.77
CA GLU A 37 8.85 -3.01 9.43
C GLU A 37 8.76 -1.52 9.18
N ARG A 38 8.46 -1.13 7.93
CA ARG A 38 8.59 0.24 7.44
C ARG A 38 7.53 0.53 6.39
N VAL A 39 7.10 1.79 6.34
CA VAL A 39 6.34 2.35 5.22
C VAL A 39 7.34 3.05 4.31
N TRP A 40 7.40 2.65 3.04
CA TRP A 40 8.28 3.25 2.04
C TRP A 40 7.43 4.06 1.05
N MET A 41 7.68 5.35 0.99
CA MET A 41 6.98 6.27 0.09
C MET A 41 7.94 6.72 -1.02
N ASN A 42 7.94 5.94 -2.09
CA ASN A 42 8.78 6.15 -3.27
C ASN A 42 7.88 6.51 -4.44
N VAL A 43 8.13 7.67 -5.06
CA VAL A 43 7.41 8.09 -6.28
C VAL A 43 8.42 8.49 -7.34
N TYR A 44 8.37 7.79 -8.47
CA TYR A 44 9.24 8.00 -9.60
C TYR A 44 8.45 7.78 -10.89
N HIS A 45 8.86 8.44 -11.98
CA HIS A 45 8.47 8.03 -13.32
C HIS A 45 8.95 6.59 -13.54
N GLY A 46 8.02 5.70 -13.89
CA GLY A 46 8.27 4.26 -13.92
C GLY A 46 9.06 3.78 -15.14
N GLY A 47 9.44 2.51 -15.10
CA GLY A 47 10.20 1.87 -16.16
C GLY A 47 11.65 2.33 -16.22
N THR A 48 12.26 2.22 -17.40
CA THR A 48 13.65 2.63 -17.66
C THR A 48 13.76 3.91 -18.48
N SER A 49 12.62 4.48 -18.90
CA SER A 49 12.58 5.70 -19.70
C SER A 49 12.61 6.95 -18.82
N PRO A 50 13.30 8.02 -19.26
CA PRO A 50 13.25 9.31 -18.57
C PRO A 50 11.83 9.89 -18.64
N ALA A 51 11.50 10.76 -17.68
CA ALA A 51 10.28 11.55 -17.74
C ALA A 51 10.29 12.45 -18.98
N ALA A 52 9.14 12.58 -19.65
CA ALA A 52 9.00 13.41 -20.85
C ALA A 52 9.03 14.93 -20.55
N SER A 53 8.73 15.31 -19.31
CA SER A 53 8.73 16.67 -18.83
C SER A 53 8.89 16.70 -17.31
N ASP A 54 9.07 17.90 -16.77
CA ASP A 54 8.94 18.11 -15.34
C ASP A 54 7.53 17.75 -14.87
N MET A 55 7.46 17.11 -13.71
CA MET A 55 6.22 16.67 -13.08
C MET A 55 6.27 17.06 -11.60
N HIS A 56 5.18 17.64 -11.11
CA HIS A 56 5.05 18.02 -9.71
C HIS A 56 3.97 17.15 -9.05
N LEU A 57 4.28 16.62 -7.88
CA LEU A 57 3.36 15.85 -7.05
C LEU A 57 3.25 16.49 -5.67
N TYR A 58 2.02 16.63 -5.20
CA TYR A 58 1.71 17.13 -3.86
C TYR A 58 1.06 15.98 -3.08
N ILE A 59 1.61 15.67 -1.91
CA ILE A 59 1.12 14.62 -1.00
C ILE A 59 0.85 15.28 0.34
N ASP A 60 -0.34 15.06 0.89
CA ASP A 60 -0.74 15.61 2.19
C ASP A 60 -1.65 14.61 2.94
N ASN A 61 -1.81 14.82 4.25
CA ASN A 61 -2.68 14.03 5.14
C ASN A 61 -2.32 12.53 5.23
N VAL A 62 -1.02 12.22 5.25
CA VAL A 62 -0.53 10.84 5.35
C VAL A 62 -0.72 10.31 6.78
N VAL A 63 -1.41 9.17 6.91
CA VAL A 63 -1.63 8.49 8.19
C VAL A 63 -1.17 7.04 8.12
N ILE A 64 -0.48 6.58 9.17
CA ILE A 64 -0.09 5.18 9.34
C ILE A 64 -0.86 4.63 10.55
N ALA A 65 -1.67 3.60 10.31
CA ALA A 65 -2.52 3.00 11.34
C ALA A 65 -2.46 1.46 11.30
N ARG A 66 -2.74 0.83 12.44
CA ARG A 66 -2.81 -0.64 12.56
C ARG A 66 -4.14 -1.23 12.07
N ARG A 67 -5.13 -0.38 11.82
CA ARG A 67 -6.47 -0.74 11.34
C ARG A 67 -6.88 0.29 10.29
N TYR A 68 -7.78 -0.12 9.39
CA TYR A 68 -8.35 0.77 8.38
C TYR A 68 -9.07 1.95 9.05
N ILE A 69 -8.74 3.17 8.63
CA ILE A 69 -9.32 4.42 9.16
C ILE A 69 -10.30 5.10 8.19
N GLY A 70 -10.41 4.62 6.95
CA GLY A 70 -11.21 5.28 5.90
C GLY A 70 -10.56 6.53 5.31
N PRO A 71 -11.15 7.09 4.24
CA PRO A 71 -10.75 8.40 3.72
C PRO A 71 -11.13 9.50 4.72
N MET A 72 -10.42 10.63 4.66
CA MET A 72 -10.87 11.83 5.34
C MET A 72 -12.26 12.23 4.85
N ARG A 73 -13.13 12.63 5.78
CA ARG A 73 -14.42 13.23 5.41
C ARG A 73 -14.12 14.63 4.88
N ARG A 74 -14.80 15.02 3.80
CA ARG A 74 -14.86 16.42 3.39
C ARG A 74 -15.93 17.10 4.24
N ASP A 75 -15.60 18.25 4.80
CA ASP A 75 -16.58 19.16 5.41
C ASP A 75 -17.42 19.86 4.33
#